data_AF-A0A9W8I867-F1
#
_entry.id   AF-A0A9W8I867-F1
#
_cell.length_a   1.000
_cell.length_b   1.000
_cell.length_c   1.000
_cell.angle_alpha   90.00
_cell.angle_beta   90.00
_cell.angle_gamma   90.00
#
_symmetry.space_group_name_H-M   'P 1'
#
loop_
_entity.id
_entity.type
_entity.pdbx_description
1 polymer ?
#
loop_
_entity_poly.entity_id
_entity_poly.type
_entity_poly.pdbx_seq_one_letter_code
_entity_poly.pdbx_strand_id
1 'polypeptide(L)' 'MIAPPMPMTQAVAISSTDSRPSVNGRRKAKNAFFGPYLLLQTIGEGEFAKVKLAMHKDTSEE' A
#
# COMPACT_ATOMS: atom_id res chain seq x y z
N MET A 1 -21.77 -12.42 -48.58
CA MET A 1 -21.36 -13.68 -47.90
C MET A 1 -19.94 -13.95 -48.38
N ILE A 2 -18.84 -13.92 -47.61
CA ILE A 2 -18.53 -14.39 -46.26
C ILE A 2 -17.31 -13.59 -45.71
N ALA A 3 -17.26 -13.32 -44.41
CA ALA A 3 -16.23 -12.53 -43.71
C ALA A 3 -14.88 -13.28 -43.54
N PRO A 4 -13.74 -12.59 -43.40
CA PRO A 4 -12.43 -13.22 -43.19
C PRO A 4 -12.30 -13.84 -41.78
N PRO A 5 -11.51 -14.91 -41.62
CA PRO A 5 -11.26 -15.55 -40.32
C PRO A 5 -10.38 -14.66 -39.43
N MET A 6 -10.83 -14.41 -38.21
CA MET A 6 -10.09 -13.69 -37.17
C MET A 6 -9.03 -14.60 -36.54
N PRO A 7 -7.82 -14.09 -36.21
CA PRO A 7 -6.78 -14.88 -35.54
C PRO A 7 -7.14 -15.23 -34.09
N MET A 8 -7.00 -16.51 -33.73
CA MET A 8 -7.02 -16.99 -32.34
C MET A 8 -5.80 -16.45 -31.59
N THR A 9 -5.97 -15.47 -30.72
CA THR A 9 -4.94 -15.09 -29.73
C THR A 9 -5.07 -15.89 -28.45
N GLN A 10 -3.91 -16.27 -27.93
CA GLN A 10 -3.62 -17.38 -27.03
C GLN A 10 -4.15 -17.23 -25.60
N ALA A 11 -4.23 -18.37 -24.93
CA ALA A 11 -4.63 -18.55 -23.55
C ALA A 11 -3.87 -17.63 -22.56
N VAL A 12 -4.63 -16.94 -21.72
CA VAL A 12 -4.10 -16.29 -20.51
C VAL A 12 -3.95 -17.35 -19.43
N ALA A 13 -2.76 -17.93 -19.33
CA ALA A 13 -2.33 -18.64 -18.14
C ALA A 13 -1.54 -17.68 -17.25
N ILE A 14 -2.13 -17.25 -16.13
CA ILE A 14 -1.34 -16.86 -14.96
C ILE A 14 -2.02 -17.38 -13.69
N SER A 15 -1.64 -18.60 -13.30
CA SER A 15 -1.65 -18.97 -11.89
C SER A 15 -0.73 -18.02 -11.14
N SER A 16 -1.22 -17.38 -10.09
CA SER A 16 -0.37 -16.83 -9.05
C SER A 16 -1.05 -17.09 -7.72
N THR A 17 -0.81 -18.31 -7.22
CA THR A 17 -0.78 -18.58 -5.79
C THR A 17 0.26 -17.67 -5.15
N ASP A 18 -0.13 -16.48 -4.70
CA ASP A 18 0.72 -15.68 -3.83
C ASP A 18 0.40 -16.00 -2.36
N SER A 19 0.68 -17.25 -1.99
CA SER A 19 1.03 -17.58 -0.61
C SER A 19 2.54 -17.46 -0.51
N ARG A 20 3.04 -16.23 -0.42
CA ARG A 20 4.41 -15.96 0.02
C ARG A 20 4.35 -15.25 1.38
N PRO A 21 4.71 -15.90 2.49
CA PRO A 21 5.14 -15.15 3.66
C PRO A 21 6.46 -14.49 3.28
N SER A 22 6.40 -13.20 2.92
CA SER A 22 7.59 -12.42 2.59
C SER A 22 8.48 -12.30 3.82
N VAL A 23 9.48 -13.16 3.85
CA VAL A 23 10.68 -13.15 4.69
C VAL A 23 11.21 -11.72 4.80
N ASN A 24 11.19 -11.16 6.01
CA ASN A 24 12.06 -10.06 6.46
C ASN A 24 12.33 -8.93 5.46
N GLY A 25 11.30 -8.51 4.74
CA GLY A 25 11.30 -7.20 4.12
C GLY A 25 11.13 -6.18 5.24
N ARG A 26 12.23 -5.77 5.87
CA ARG A 26 12.33 -4.53 6.66
C ARG A 26 11.92 -3.41 5.71
N ARG A 27 10.60 -3.22 5.54
CA ARG A 27 9.99 -2.12 4.81
C ARG A 27 10.64 -0.91 5.47
N LYS A 28 11.62 -0.29 4.80
CA LYS A 28 12.20 0.97 5.25
C LYS A 28 11.01 1.82 5.63
N ALA A 29 10.79 1.99 6.93
CA ALA A 29 9.59 2.60 7.44
C ALA A 29 9.60 3.99 6.82
N LYS A 30 8.73 4.19 5.82
CA LYS A 30 8.56 5.46 5.12
C LYS A 30 8.41 6.48 6.23
N ASN A 31 9.44 7.31 6.43
CA ASN A 31 9.72 8.05 7.67
C ASN A 31 8.45 8.23 8.52
N ALA A 32 8.31 7.41 9.56
CA ALA A 32 7.14 7.44 10.44
C ALA A 32 7.13 8.71 11.32
N PHE A 33 7.90 9.72 10.96
CA PHE A 33 8.07 10.96 11.70
C PHE A 33 7.68 12.13 10.81
N PHE A 34 6.94 13.06 11.40
CA PHE A 34 6.57 14.33 10.82
C PHE A 34 6.99 15.41 11.82
N GLY A 35 8.17 16.00 11.57
CA GLY A 35 8.82 16.86 12.56
C GLY A 35 8.98 16.14 13.90
N PRO A 36 8.56 16.75 15.03
CA PRO A 36 8.65 16.14 16.35
C PRO A 36 7.55 15.12 16.64
N TYR A 37 6.69 14.77 15.67
CA TYR A 37 5.60 13.82 15.85
C TYR A 37 5.91 12.47 15.21
N LEU A 38 5.82 11.39 15.98
CA LEU A 38 5.79 10.02 15.47
C LEU A 38 4.38 9.70 14.96
N LEU A 39 4.23 9.52 13.66
CA LEU A 39 3.01 9.06 13.00
C LEU A 39 2.80 7.58 13.31
N LEU A 40 1.67 7.30 13.94
CA LEU A 40 1.17 5.96 14.23
C LEU A 40 0.24 5.53 13.08
N GLN A 41 -0.93 5.01 13.43
CA GLN A 41 -1.91 4.49 12.50
C GLN A 41 -2.80 5.61 11.92
N THR A 42 -3.26 5.41 10.69
CA THR A 42 -4.34 6.20 10.11
C THR A 42 -5.67 5.88 10.81
N ILE A 43 -6.32 6.91 11.35
CA ILE A 43 -7.60 6.77 12.05
C ILE A 43 -8.80 7.05 11.14
N GLY A 44 -8.58 7.71 10.00
CA GLY A 44 -9.62 7.94 9.01
C GLY A 44 -9.06 8.26 7.64
N GLU A 45 -9.72 7.78 6.59
CA GLU A 45 -9.43 8.10 5.20
C GLU A 45 -10.69 8.68 4.57
N GLY A 46 -10.63 9.94 4.18
CA GLY A 46 -11.72 10.64 3.49
C GLY A 46 -11.30 11.07 2.08
N GLU A 47 -12.27 11.58 1.33
CA GLU A 47 -12.07 12.09 -0.04
C GLU A 47 -11.05 13.24 -0.09
N PHE A 48 -11.02 14.08 0.96
CA PHE A 48 -10.18 15.28 1.00
C PHE A 48 -8.85 15.09 1.72
N ALA A 49 -8.77 14.16 2.69
CA ALA A 49 -7.57 13.97 3.48
C ALA A 49 -7.55 12.64 4.23
N LYS A 50 -6.33 12.25 4.63
CA LYS A 50 -6.06 11.14 5.52
C LYS A 50 -5.70 11.66 6.90
N VAL A 51 -6.44 11.25 7.91
CA VAL A 51 -6.20 11.62 9.31
C VAL A 51 -5.36 10.53 9.97
N LYS A 52 -4.19 10.92 10.50
CA LYS A 52 -3.27 10.01 11.19
C LYS A 52 -3.14 10.39 12.65
N LEU A 53 -3.14 9.37 13.51
CA LEU A 53 -2.74 9.52 14.90
C LEU A 53 -1.24 9.76 14.96
N ALA A 54 -0.79 10.71 15.77
CA ALA A 54 0.62 10.97 15.99
C ALA A 54 0.92 11.30 17.45
N MET A 55 2.12 10.94 17.90
CA MET A 55 2.61 11.16 19.27
C MET A 55 3.78 12.14 19.23
N HIS A 56 3.73 13.21 20.02
CA HIS A 56 4.83 14.17 20.11
C HIS A 56 6.00 13.54 20.89
N LYS A 57 7.22 13.65 20.35
CA LYS A 57 8.41 13.01 20.88
C LYS A 57 8.99 13.74 22.10
N ASP A 58 8.76 15.05 22.18
CA ASP A 58 9.50 15.93 23.11
C ASP A 58 8.60 16.62 24.15
N THR A 59 7.31 16.28 24.25
CA THR A 59 6.45 16.83 25.33
C THR A 59 6.72 16.05 26.62
N SER A 60 7.85 16.35 27.24
CA SER A 60 7.98 16.40 28.70
C SER A 60 7.54 17.79 29.19
N GLU A 61 6.41 18.29 28.68
CA GLU A 61 5.79 19.51 29.19
C GLU A 61 4.58 19.03 29.98
N GLU A 62 4.81 18.91 31.29
CA GLU A 62 3.83 18.56 32.33
C GLU A 62 2.73 19.62 32.46
#